data_AF-A0A7J7UC17-F1
#
_entry.id   AF-A0A7J7UC17-F1
#
_cell.length_a   1.000
_cell.length_b   1.000
_cell.length_c   1.000
_cell.angle_alpha   90.00
_cell.angle_beta   90.00
_cell.angle_gamma   90.00
#
_symmetry.space_group_name_H-M   'P 1'
#
loop_
_entity.id
_entity.type
_entity.pdbx_description
1 polymer ?
#
loop_
_entity_poly.entity_id
_entity_poly.type
_entity_poly.pdbx_seq_one_letter_code
_entity_poly.pdbx_strand_id
1 'polypeptide(L)'
;MAGPELLLDSNIRLWVVLPIVIITFFVGMIRHYVSILLQSDKKLTQEQVSDSQVLIRSRVLRENGKYIPKQSFLTRKYYFNNPEDGFFKKTKRKVVPPSPMTAKVPFPLTLRFKPMLQQGIELLTLDASWVSSASWYFLNVFGLRSIYSLILGQDNAADQSRMMQEQMTGAAMAMPADTNKAFKTEWEALELTDHQWALDDVEEELMAKDLHFEGASRNKKEDA
;
A
#
# COMPACT_ATOMS: atom_id res chain seq x y z
N MET A 1 20.81 -45.19 -9.77
CA MET A 1 19.59 -44.87 -9.00
C MET A 1 19.92 -45.11 -7.54
N ALA A 2 20.37 -44.06 -6.83
CA ALA A 2 20.64 -44.16 -5.40
C ALA A 2 19.30 -44.29 -4.67
N GLY A 3 19.14 -45.32 -3.84
CA GLY A 3 17.98 -45.47 -2.97
C GLY A 3 17.91 -44.34 -1.94
N PRO A 4 16.80 -44.18 -1.20
CA PRO A 4 16.70 -43.14 -0.19
C PRO A 4 17.71 -43.41 0.94
N GLU A 5 18.82 -42.67 0.97
CA GLU A 5 19.80 -42.68 2.06
C GLU A 5 19.24 -41.95 3.30
N LEU A 6 18.25 -42.56 3.97
CA LEU A 6 17.91 -42.50 5.40
C LEU A 6 16.48 -43.02 5.57
N LEU A 7 16.28 -44.01 6.44
CA LEU A 7 14.95 -44.43 6.86
C LEU A 7 14.48 -43.50 7.99
N LEU A 8 13.66 -42.51 7.66
CA LEU A 8 13.05 -41.60 8.63
C LEU A 8 11.94 -42.32 9.41
N ASP A 9 11.90 -42.11 10.73
CA ASP A 9 10.80 -42.58 11.57
C ASP A 9 9.49 -41.89 11.14
N SER A 10 8.46 -42.70 10.85
CA SER A 10 7.13 -42.21 10.47
C SER A 10 6.49 -41.35 11.57
N ASN A 11 6.86 -41.55 12.84
CA ASN A 11 6.42 -40.72 13.95
C ASN A 11 6.84 -39.26 13.79
N ILE A 12 8.01 -38.97 13.19
CA ILE A 12 8.47 -37.59 12.98
C ILE A 12 7.51 -36.82 12.07
N ARG A 13 6.90 -37.49 11.07
CA ARG A 13 5.92 -36.86 10.18
C ARG A 13 4.65 -36.45 10.91
N LEU A 14 4.13 -37.34 11.76
CA LEU A 14 2.87 -37.13 12.46
C LEU A 14 3.01 -36.17 13.66
N TRP A 15 4.15 -36.21 14.35
CA TRP A 15 4.35 -35.47 15.60
C TRP A 15 5.13 -34.17 15.43
N VAL A 16 5.86 -33.98 14.32
CA VAL A 16 6.66 -32.77 14.10
C VAL A 16 6.21 -32.04 12.84
N VAL A 17 6.16 -32.70 11.68
CA VAL A 17 5.86 -32.03 10.40
C VAL A 17 4.43 -31.48 10.37
N LEU A 18 3.43 -32.33 10.63
CA LEU A 18 2.02 -31.95 10.57
C LEU A 18 1.65 -30.89 11.64
N PRO A 19 2.08 -31.01 12.91
CA PRO A 19 1.82 -29.98 13.92
C PRO A 19 2.44 -28.63 13.58
N ILE A 20 3.66 -28.60 13.00
CA ILE A 20 4.29 -27.34 12.58
C ILE A 20 3.46 -26.63 11.50
N VAL A 21 2.95 -27.37 10.50
CA VAL A 21 2.09 -26.78 9.45
C VAL A 21 0.81 -26.20 10.05
N ILE A 22 0.15 -26.93 10.94
CA ILE A 22 -1.08 -26.49 11.60
C ILE A 22 -0.83 -25.24 12.46
N ILE A 23 0.22 -25.25 13.28
CA ILE A 23 0.56 -24.13 14.16
C ILE A 23 0.90 -22.89 13.32
N THR A 24 1.74 -23.02 12.29
CA THR A 24 2.08 -21.89 11.41
C THR A 24 0.85 -21.30 10.72
N PHE A 25 -0.09 -22.15 10.30
CA PHE A 25 -1.36 -21.74 9.71
C PHE A 25 -2.22 -20.91 10.66
N PHE A 26 -2.51 -21.44 11.85
CA PHE A 26 -3.38 -20.76 12.82
C PHE A 26 -2.73 -19.52 13.43
N VAL A 27 -1.42 -19.52 13.68
CA VAL A 27 -0.70 -18.33 14.16
C VAL A 27 -0.79 -17.19 13.14
N GLY A 28 -0.70 -17.50 11.84
CA GLY A 28 -0.91 -16.50 10.77
C GLY A 28 -2.32 -15.91 10.79
N MET A 29 -3.36 -16.74 10.91
CA MET A 29 -4.74 -16.29 11.01
C MET A 29 -5.02 -15.45 12.27
N ILE A 30 -4.53 -15.91 13.43
CA ILE A 30 -4.68 -15.18 14.70
C ILE A 30 -4.00 -13.81 14.58
N ARG A 31 -2.77 -13.75 14.06
CA ARG A 31 -2.07 -12.48 13.83
C ARG A 31 -2.87 -11.53 12.96
N HIS A 32 -3.45 -12.03 11.86
CA HIS A 32 -4.28 -11.20 10.98
C HIS A 32 -5.47 -10.58 11.73
N TYR A 33 -6.24 -11.37 12.45
CA TYR A 33 -7.39 -10.86 13.21
C TYR A 33 -6.98 -9.95 14.38
N VAL A 34 -5.90 -10.29 15.10
CA VAL A 34 -5.35 -9.44 16.16
C VAL A 34 -4.87 -8.10 15.59
N SER A 35 -4.26 -8.08 14.41
CA SER A 35 -3.85 -6.84 13.75
C SER A 35 -5.03 -5.96 13.36
N ILE A 36 -6.12 -6.56 12.86
CA ILE A 36 -7.37 -5.83 12.58
C ILE A 36 -7.95 -5.23 13.87
N LEU A 37 -7.95 -5.99 14.97
CA LEU A 37 -8.45 -5.53 16.26
C LEU A 37 -7.59 -4.43 16.90
N LEU A 38 -6.27 -4.44 16.64
CA LEU A 38 -5.33 -3.44 17.14
C LEU A 38 -5.25 -2.20 16.24
N GLN A 39 -5.80 -2.25 15.03
CA GLN A 39 -5.81 -1.11 14.14
C GLN A 39 -6.69 -0.02 14.74
N SER A 40 -6.07 1.11 15.08
CA SER A 40 -6.76 2.28 15.62
C SER A 40 -6.85 3.36 14.55
N ASP A 41 -8.06 3.88 14.38
CA ASP A 41 -8.25 5.09 13.58
C ASP A 41 -7.66 6.27 14.32
N LYS A 42 -6.52 6.77 13.81
CA LYS A 42 -5.95 8.01 14.30
C LYS A 42 -6.94 9.13 14.02
N LYS A 43 -7.41 9.81 15.06
CA LYS A 43 -8.25 11.01 14.92
C LYS A 43 -7.44 12.07 14.18
N LEU A 44 -7.76 12.30 12.92
CA LEU A 44 -7.17 13.36 12.12
C LEU A 44 -7.79 14.69 12.51
N THR A 45 -6.96 15.73 12.62
CA THR A 45 -7.46 17.09 12.84
C THR A 45 -8.21 17.55 11.60
N GLN A 46 -9.35 18.24 11.77
CA GLN A 46 -10.14 18.78 10.65
C GLN A 46 -9.28 19.61 9.68
N GLU A 47 -8.31 20.36 10.22
CA GLU A 47 -7.33 21.13 9.46
C GLU A 47 -6.49 20.25 8.51
N GLN A 48 -5.98 19.12 9.00
CA GLN A 48 -5.18 18.19 8.20
C GLN A 48 -6.02 17.56 7.07
N VAL A 49 -7.26 17.19 7.37
CA VAL A 49 -8.19 16.64 6.37
C VAL A 49 -8.49 17.69 5.30
N SER A 50 -8.78 18.93 5.70
CA SER A 50 -9.01 20.05 4.77
C SER A 50 -7.81 20.29 3.87
N ASP A 51 -6.60 20.38 4.44
CA ASP A 51 -5.36 20.58 3.67
C ASP A 51 -5.10 19.43 2.68
N SER A 52 -5.34 18.19 3.10
CA SER A 52 -5.21 17.01 2.22
C SER A 52 -6.18 17.04 1.04
N GLN A 53 -7.43 17.45 1.27
CA GLN A 53 -8.45 17.58 0.22
C GLN A 53 -8.12 18.71 -0.75
N VAL A 54 -7.58 19.83 -0.27
CA VAL A 54 -7.13 20.93 -1.12
C VAL A 54 -5.97 20.50 -2.02
N LEU A 55 -5.00 19.73 -1.50
CA LEU A 55 -3.92 19.15 -2.29
C LEU A 55 -4.47 18.20 -3.37
N ILE A 56 -5.39 17.30 -3.02
CA ILE A 56 -6.04 16.39 -3.98
C ILE A 56 -6.78 17.18 -5.06
N ARG A 57 -7.51 18.24 -4.67
CA ARG A 57 -8.21 19.12 -5.61
C ARG A 57 -7.24 19.81 -6.58
N SER A 58 -6.11 20.30 -6.09
CA SER A 58 -5.06 20.90 -6.94
C SER A 58 -4.47 19.88 -7.91
N ARG A 59 -4.21 18.65 -7.43
CA ARG A 59 -3.71 17.56 -8.27
C ARG A 59 -4.70 17.18 -9.37
N VAL A 60 -5.98 17.01 -9.03
CA VAL A 60 -7.03 16.71 -10.02
C VAL A 60 -7.19 17.86 -11.01
N LEU A 61 -7.09 19.12 -10.57
CA LEU A 61 -7.12 20.28 -11.47
C LEU A 61 -5.95 20.24 -12.46
N ARG A 62 -4.75 19.88 -11.99
CA ARG A 62 -3.56 19.74 -12.84
C ARG A 62 -3.65 18.59 -13.84
N GLU A 63 -4.15 17.43 -13.40
CA GLU A 63 -4.21 16.21 -14.23
C GLU A 63 -5.41 16.22 -15.19
N ASN A 64 -6.57 16.71 -14.76
CA ASN A 64 -7.85 16.64 -15.49
C ASN A 64 -8.42 18.02 -15.87
N GLY A 65 -7.69 19.11 -15.68
CA GLY A 65 -8.12 20.47 -16.02
C GLY A 65 -8.42 20.70 -17.51
N LYS A 66 -7.97 19.79 -18.39
CA LYS A 66 -8.18 19.83 -19.84
C LYS A 66 -9.64 19.74 -20.30
N TYR A 67 -10.55 19.27 -19.45
CA TYR A 67 -11.98 19.11 -19.78
C TYR A 67 -12.87 20.29 -19.38
N ILE A 68 -12.34 21.30 -18.67
CA ILE A 68 -13.11 22.48 -18.21
C ILE A 68 -12.72 23.74 -18.98
N PRO A 69 -13.64 24.74 -19.19
CA PRO A 69 -13.41 26.02 -19.88
C PRO A 69 -12.04 26.62 -19.58
N LYS A 70 -11.26 27.03 -20.61
CA LYS A 70 -9.90 27.57 -20.41
C LYS A 70 -9.92 28.71 -19.39
N GLN A 71 -10.91 29.60 -19.49
CA GLN A 71 -11.15 30.65 -18.51
C GLN A 71 -11.35 30.11 -17.09
N SER A 72 -12.19 29.08 -16.95
CA SER A 72 -12.44 28.39 -15.69
C SER A 72 -11.19 27.76 -15.08
N PHE A 73 -10.33 27.16 -15.90
CA PHE A 73 -9.06 26.62 -15.44
C PHE A 73 -8.12 27.74 -14.98
N LEU A 74 -7.97 28.80 -15.78
CA LEU A 74 -7.11 29.94 -15.44
C LEU A 74 -7.54 30.65 -14.16
N THR A 75 -8.85 30.85 -13.94
CA THR A 75 -9.36 31.41 -12.68
C THR A 75 -9.02 30.53 -11.48
N ARG A 76 -9.13 29.20 -11.61
CA ARG A 76 -8.78 28.24 -10.55
C ARG A 76 -7.27 28.18 -10.32
N LYS A 77 -6.45 28.17 -11.38
CA LYS A 77 -4.98 28.25 -11.30
C LYS A 77 -4.56 29.55 -10.61
N TYR A 78 -5.17 30.68 -10.98
CA TYR A 78 -4.93 31.98 -10.36
C TYR A 78 -5.25 31.96 -8.85
N TYR A 79 -6.39 31.39 -8.43
CA TYR A 79 -6.73 31.25 -7.01
C TYR A 79 -5.67 30.48 -6.20
N PHE A 80 -5.05 29.46 -6.78
CA PHE A 80 -4.01 28.68 -6.10
C PHE A 80 -2.62 29.34 -6.15
N ASN A 81 -2.24 29.91 -7.30
CA ASN A 81 -0.87 30.32 -7.59
C ASN A 81 -0.60 31.82 -7.55
N ASN A 82 -1.62 32.66 -7.33
CA ASN A 82 -1.44 34.11 -7.21
C ASN A 82 -0.30 34.44 -6.19
N PRO A 83 0.70 35.25 -6.58
CA PRO A 83 1.83 35.59 -5.70
C PRO A 83 1.41 36.23 -4.38
N GLU A 84 0.36 37.07 -4.39
CA GLU A 84 -0.07 37.85 -3.22
C GLU A 84 -1.13 37.11 -2.38
N ASP A 85 -2.17 36.58 -3.02
CA ASP A 85 -3.34 35.99 -2.33
C ASP A 85 -3.56 34.49 -2.59
N GLY A 86 -2.61 33.82 -3.25
CA GLY A 86 -2.72 32.39 -3.57
C GLY A 86 -2.77 31.52 -2.32
N PHE A 87 -3.66 30.51 -2.32
CA PHE A 87 -3.86 29.63 -1.17
C PHE A 87 -2.55 29.02 -0.64
N PHE A 88 -1.65 28.58 -1.54
CA PHE A 88 -0.38 27.93 -1.18
C PHE A 88 0.69 28.89 -0.64
N LYS A 89 0.56 30.19 -0.90
CA LYS A 89 1.48 31.23 -0.40
C LYS A 89 1.00 31.78 0.94
N LYS A 90 -0.31 32.07 1.05
CA LYS A 90 -0.97 32.68 2.21
C LYS A 90 -1.09 31.73 3.41
N THR A 91 -1.43 30.46 3.15
CA THR A 91 -1.65 29.49 4.22
C THR A 91 -0.33 28.86 4.66
N LYS A 92 0.23 29.35 5.77
CA LYS A 92 1.37 28.73 6.46
C LYS A 92 0.88 28.00 7.70
N ARG A 93 1.19 26.71 7.79
CA ARG A 93 0.82 25.86 8.92
C ARG A 93 1.97 25.76 9.91
N LYS A 94 1.66 25.82 11.21
CA LYS A 94 2.65 25.51 12.24
C LYS A 94 2.90 24.00 12.20
N VAL A 95 4.05 23.61 11.70
CA VAL A 95 4.48 22.21 11.71
C VAL A 95 4.77 21.87 13.16
N VAL A 96 3.89 21.11 13.79
CA VAL A 96 4.24 20.44 15.03
C VAL A 96 5.19 19.33 14.62
N PRO A 97 6.50 19.40 14.96
CA PRO A 97 7.41 18.31 14.64
C PRO A 97 6.82 17.03 15.23
N PRO A 98 6.75 15.92 14.46
CA PRO A 98 6.30 14.66 15.03
C PRO A 98 7.21 14.39 16.23
N SER A 99 6.61 14.34 17.42
CA SER A 99 7.34 13.95 18.61
C SER A 99 7.93 12.56 18.34
N PRO A 100 9.23 12.31 18.62
CA PRO A 100 9.88 11.03 18.31
C PRO A 100 9.40 9.88 19.21
N MET A 101 8.18 9.95 19.77
CA MET A 101 7.66 9.04 20.77
C MET A 101 6.43 8.27 20.26
N THR A 102 6.62 7.37 19.30
CA THR A 102 5.62 6.32 19.06
C THR A 102 6.20 4.91 18.98
N ALA A 103 7.52 4.71 19.08
CA ALA A 103 8.05 3.38 19.39
C ALA A 103 9.49 3.44 19.94
N LYS A 104 9.64 3.78 21.21
CA LYS A 104 10.82 3.37 21.98
C LYS A 104 10.48 2.00 22.56
N VAL A 105 10.98 0.92 21.96
CA VAL A 105 10.88 -0.41 22.58
C VAL A 105 11.55 -0.36 23.96
N PRO A 106 10.88 -0.84 25.03
CA PRO A 106 11.31 -0.64 26.42
C PRO A 106 12.44 -1.61 26.82
N PHE A 107 13.25 -2.05 25.88
CA PHE A 107 14.40 -2.90 26.12
C PHE A 107 15.47 -2.63 25.05
N PRO A 108 16.75 -2.51 25.44
CA PRO A 108 17.83 -2.38 24.48
C PRO A 108 17.94 -3.68 23.66
N LEU A 109 17.74 -3.59 22.33
CA LEU A 109 18.09 -4.72 21.46
C LEU A 109 19.61 -4.85 21.45
N THR A 110 20.10 -5.94 22.02
CA THR A 110 21.54 -6.25 22.05
C THR A 110 22.01 -6.77 20.69
N LEU A 111 23.26 -6.45 20.36
CA LEU A 111 24.04 -6.92 19.21
C LEU A 111 24.37 -8.44 19.29
N ARG A 112 23.42 -9.25 19.77
CA ARG A 112 23.60 -10.66 20.18
C ARG A 112 22.60 -11.61 19.53
N PHE A 113 21.84 -11.18 18.51
CA PHE A 113 20.97 -12.08 17.72
C PHE A 113 21.72 -12.88 16.63
N LYS A 114 23.04 -12.73 16.51
CA LYS A 114 23.85 -13.46 15.52
C LYS A 114 24.08 -14.96 15.81
N PRO A 115 24.10 -15.48 17.05
CA PRO A 115 24.16 -16.92 17.31
C PRO A 115 22.78 -17.62 17.29
N MET A 116 21.66 -16.88 17.29
CA MET A 116 20.30 -17.46 17.35
C MET A 116 19.81 -18.09 16.03
N LEU A 117 20.61 -18.04 14.96
CA LEU A 117 20.32 -18.67 13.66
C LEU A 117 21.25 -19.85 13.35
N GLN A 118 22.00 -20.36 14.32
CA GLN A 118 22.91 -21.49 14.12
C GLN A 118 22.84 -22.47 15.30
N GLN A 119 21.68 -23.09 15.48
CA GLN A 119 21.55 -24.19 16.42
C GLN A 119 20.92 -25.40 15.73
N GLY A 120 21.68 -26.49 15.66
CA GLY A 120 21.05 -27.82 15.59
C GLY A 120 21.60 -28.88 14.66
N ILE A 121 22.74 -28.72 13.96
CA ILE A 121 23.36 -29.85 13.24
C ILE A 121 24.89 -29.78 13.34
N GLU A 122 25.49 -30.47 14.32
CA GLU A 122 26.94 -30.70 14.42
C GLU A 122 27.38 -31.92 13.60
N LEU A 123 26.94 -32.01 12.34
CA LEU A 123 27.40 -33.00 11.37
C LEU A 123 27.68 -32.27 10.05
N LEU A 124 28.93 -31.83 9.87
CA LEU A 124 29.44 -31.16 8.66
C LEU A 124 29.43 -32.07 7.41
N THR A 125 29.03 -33.33 7.55
CA THR A 125 29.05 -34.37 6.51
C THR A 125 27.68 -34.68 5.93
N LEU A 126 26.60 -34.09 6.46
CA LEU A 126 25.24 -34.31 5.96
C LEU A 126 24.94 -33.37 4.80
N ASP A 127 24.33 -33.89 3.72
CA ASP A 127 23.99 -33.10 2.54
C ASP A 127 22.95 -32.00 2.87
N ALA A 128 23.07 -30.84 2.21
CA ALA A 128 22.22 -29.67 2.43
C ALA A 128 20.74 -29.90 2.07
N SER A 129 20.44 -31.03 1.40
CA SER A 129 19.09 -31.53 1.13
C SER A 129 18.32 -31.92 2.39
N TRP A 130 19.01 -32.17 3.51
CA TRP A 130 18.41 -32.52 4.81
C TRP A 130 18.10 -31.25 5.61
N VAL A 131 16.81 -31.02 5.81
CA VAL A 131 16.29 -29.76 6.35
C VAL A 131 15.92 -29.93 7.83
N SER A 132 16.36 -29.00 8.67
CA SER A 132 15.97 -28.98 10.08
C SER A 132 14.50 -28.59 10.26
N SER A 133 13.93 -28.89 11.42
CA SER A 133 12.57 -28.44 11.79
C SER A 133 12.41 -26.91 11.72
N ALA A 134 13.48 -26.15 12.02
CA ALA A 134 13.50 -24.70 11.92
C ALA A 134 13.40 -24.22 10.46
N SER A 135 14.16 -24.82 9.55
CA SER A 135 14.11 -24.49 8.13
C SER A 135 12.76 -24.89 7.50
N TRP A 136 12.16 -26.00 7.96
CA TRP A 136 10.79 -26.39 7.56
C TRP A 136 9.73 -25.40 8.04
N TYR A 137 9.86 -24.87 9.26
CA TYR A 137 9.01 -23.79 9.78
C TYR A 137 9.12 -22.53 8.90
N PHE A 138 10.33 -22.08 8.57
CA PHE A 138 10.53 -20.92 7.70
C PHE A 138 9.93 -21.12 6.31
N LEU A 139 10.07 -22.31 5.72
CA LEU A 139 9.43 -22.65 4.44
C LEU A 139 7.91 -22.49 4.53
N ASN A 140 7.27 -23.00 5.58
CA ASN A 140 5.83 -22.84 5.79
C ASN A 140 5.44 -21.37 5.99
N VAL A 141 6.19 -20.59 6.76
CA VAL A 141 5.92 -19.16 6.96
C VAL A 141 5.94 -18.39 5.63
N PHE A 142 6.91 -18.65 4.75
CA PHE A 142 7.00 -17.98 3.46
C PHE A 142 6.00 -18.53 2.42
N GLY A 143 5.79 -19.85 2.40
CA GLY A 143 4.91 -20.52 1.45
C GLY A 143 3.42 -20.30 1.71
N LEU A 144 3.00 -20.26 2.98
CA LEU A 144 1.60 -20.05 3.37
C LEU A 144 1.11 -18.61 3.10
N ARG A 145 2.01 -17.66 2.83
CA ARG A 145 1.67 -16.27 2.53
C ARG A 145 0.67 -16.13 1.37
N SER A 146 0.91 -16.84 0.27
CA SER A 146 0.02 -16.80 -0.91
C SER A 146 -1.35 -17.44 -0.58
N ILE A 147 -1.34 -18.53 0.20
CA ILE A 147 -2.56 -19.20 0.63
C ILE A 147 -3.41 -18.27 1.51
N TYR A 148 -2.80 -17.53 2.44
CA TYR A 148 -3.54 -16.53 3.21
C TYR A 148 -4.11 -15.43 2.34
N SER A 149 -3.42 -14.98 1.29
CA SER A 149 -3.97 -13.99 0.34
C SER A 149 -5.18 -14.53 -0.43
N LEU A 150 -5.23 -15.84 -0.72
CA LEU A 150 -6.36 -16.46 -1.39
C LEU A 150 -7.57 -16.62 -0.45
N ILE A 151 -7.33 -16.96 0.82
CA ILE A 151 -8.40 -17.22 1.80
C ILE A 151 -8.94 -15.93 2.42
N LEU A 152 -8.05 -14.99 2.78
CA LEU A 152 -8.39 -13.76 3.52
C LEU A 152 -8.49 -12.52 2.62
N GLY A 153 -8.11 -12.63 1.34
CA GLY A 153 -8.11 -11.51 0.41
C GLY A 153 -6.89 -10.58 0.52
N GLN A 154 -6.98 -9.42 -0.10
CA GLN A 154 -5.85 -8.50 -0.32
C GLN A 154 -5.41 -7.72 0.93
N ASP A 155 -6.25 -7.64 1.98
CA ASP A 155 -5.98 -6.94 3.25
C ASP A 155 -5.32 -7.85 4.30
N ASN A 156 -4.51 -8.80 3.86
CA ASN A 156 -3.90 -9.77 4.76
C ASN A 156 -2.74 -9.16 5.58
N ALA A 157 -3.05 -8.71 6.80
CA ALA A 157 -2.06 -8.26 7.79
C ALA A 157 -1.10 -9.36 8.33
N ALA A 158 -1.26 -10.63 7.94
CA ALA A 158 -0.27 -11.67 8.27
C ALA A 158 1.04 -11.50 7.50
N ASP A 159 1.04 -10.69 6.43
CA ASP A 159 2.18 -10.46 5.55
C ASP A 159 3.16 -9.41 6.11
N GLN A 160 4.14 -9.87 6.88
CA GLN A 160 5.22 -9.03 7.41
C GLN A 160 6.09 -8.38 6.32
N SER A 161 6.19 -8.99 5.13
CA SER A 161 7.04 -8.47 4.06
C SER A 161 6.38 -7.28 3.37
N ARG A 162 5.05 -7.29 3.21
CA ARG A 162 4.30 -6.10 2.79
C ARG A 162 4.41 -4.99 3.80
N MET A 163 4.30 -5.26 5.11
CA MET A 163 4.48 -4.24 6.13
C MET A 163 5.90 -3.65 6.11
N MET A 164 6.94 -4.46 5.88
CA MET A 164 8.32 -3.96 5.76
C MET A 164 8.54 -3.18 4.47
N GLN A 165 7.91 -3.61 3.36
CA GLN A 165 7.95 -2.87 2.09
C GLN A 165 7.17 -1.56 2.21
N GLU A 166 5.98 -1.55 2.82
CA GLU A 166 5.22 -0.35 3.17
C GLU A 166 5.96 0.53 4.18
N GLN A 167 6.77 -0.01 5.08
CA GLN A 167 7.59 0.81 5.96
C GLN A 167 8.75 1.47 5.19
N MET A 168 9.19 0.91 4.06
CA MET A 168 10.26 1.48 3.24
C MET A 168 9.73 2.39 2.12
N THR A 169 8.65 2.00 1.44
CA THR A 169 8.00 2.78 0.36
C THR A 169 6.92 3.71 0.88
N GLY A 170 6.25 3.35 1.97
CA GLY A 170 5.26 4.16 2.67
C GLY A 170 5.88 5.12 3.69
N ALA A 171 7.13 4.97 4.14
CA ALA A 171 7.81 6.05 4.88
C ALA A 171 8.00 7.33 4.04
N ALA A 172 7.96 7.23 2.72
CA ALA A 172 7.95 8.38 1.81
C ALA A 172 6.54 9.00 1.63
N MET A 173 5.46 8.29 1.99
CA MET A 173 4.05 8.71 1.82
C MET A 173 3.28 8.92 3.14
N ALA A 174 3.75 8.35 4.26
CA ALA A 174 3.07 8.29 5.55
C ALA A 174 3.77 9.11 6.65
N MET A 175 4.90 9.73 6.35
CA MET A 175 5.25 10.95 7.07
C MET A 175 4.22 11.98 6.66
N PRO A 176 3.57 12.71 7.59
CA PRO A 176 2.91 13.95 7.22
C PRO A 176 4.01 14.77 6.57
N ALA A 177 4.03 14.82 5.24
CA ALA A 177 4.86 15.77 4.53
C ALA A 177 4.54 17.09 5.20
N ASP A 178 5.57 17.80 5.66
CA ASP A 178 5.41 19.16 6.16
C ASP A 178 4.45 19.87 5.21
N THR A 179 3.27 20.24 5.71
CA THR A 179 2.17 20.72 4.87
C THR A 179 2.62 21.93 4.07
N ASN A 180 3.55 22.72 4.61
CA ASN A 180 4.16 23.84 3.90
C ASN A 180 5.07 23.39 2.75
N LYS A 181 5.81 22.30 2.92
CA LYS A 181 6.62 21.70 1.85
C LYS A 181 5.72 21.10 0.77
N ALA A 182 4.64 20.43 1.16
CA ALA A 182 3.65 19.89 0.23
C ALA A 182 2.99 21.03 -0.59
N PHE A 183 2.56 22.11 0.06
CA PHE A 183 2.01 23.29 -0.62
C PHE A 183 3.00 23.96 -1.57
N LYS A 184 4.28 24.07 -1.18
CA LYS A 184 5.32 24.61 -2.07
C LYS A 184 5.51 23.73 -3.31
N THR A 185 5.55 22.42 -3.12
CA THR A 185 5.74 21.45 -4.22
C THR A 185 4.57 21.49 -5.20
N GLU A 186 3.32 21.52 -4.70
CA GLU A 186 2.15 21.64 -5.56
C GLU A 186 2.06 23.00 -6.26
N TRP A 187 2.46 24.09 -5.61
CA TRP A 187 2.52 25.41 -6.24
C TRP A 187 3.48 25.42 -7.44
N GLU A 188 4.71 24.90 -7.26
CA GLU A 188 5.71 24.79 -8.33
C GLU A 188 5.22 23.89 -9.48
N ALA A 189 4.59 22.75 -9.14
CA ALA A 189 4.05 21.83 -10.15
C ALA A 189 2.86 22.41 -10.92
N LEU A 190 1.96 23.14 -10.24
CA LEU A 190 0.81 23.77 -10.88
C LEU A 190 1.22 24.97 -11.75
N GLU A 191 2.30 25.66 -11.40
CA GLU A 191 2.77 26.83 -12.16
C GLU A 191 3.18 26.45 -13.58
N LEU A 192 3.85 25.30 -13.73
CA LEU A 192 4.33 24.76 -14.99
C LEU A 192 3.23 24.21 -15.91
N THR A 193 1.96 24.26 -15.50
CA THR A 193 0.87 23.59 -16.22
C THR A 193 0.13 24.53 -17.16
N ASP A 194 -0.02 24.10 -18.39
CA ASP A 194 -0.79 24.80 -19.41
C ASP A 194 -2.12 24.12 -19.69
N HIS A 195 -3.12 24.93 -20.04
CA HIS A 195 -4.43 24.42 -20.41
C HIS A 195 -4.41 23.94 -21.86
N GLN A 196 -4.59 22.65 -22.06
CA GLN A 196 -4.79 22.00 -23.36
C GLN A 196 -6.26 21.59 -23.43
N TRP A 197 -7.04 22.21 -24.32
CA TRP A 197 -8.47 21.93 -24.43
C TRP A 197 -8.69 20.60 -25.15
N ALA A 198 -9.25 19.62 -24.45
CA ALA A 198 -9.42 18.28 -25.02
C ALA A 198 -10.63 18.15 -25.95
N LEU A 199 -11.53 19.13 -25.96
CA LEU A 199 -12.82 19.09 -26.66
C LEU A 199 -12.86 20.07 -27.84
N ASP A 200 -11.72 20.36 -28.49
CA ASP A 200 -11.65 21.37 -29.57
C ASP A 200 -12.18 20.76 -30.88
N ASP A 201 -11.89 19.47 -31.09
CA ASP A 201 -12.24 18.72 -32.31
C ASP A 201 -13.36 17.69 -32.06
N VAL A 202 -14.10 17.81 -30.95
CA VAL A 202 -15.07 16.79 -30.52
C VAL A 202 -16.25 16.69 -31.48
N GLU A 203 -16.67 17.80 -32.09
CA GLU A 203 -17.72 17.85 -33.10
C GLU A 203 -17.31 17.07 -34.35
N GLU A 204 -16.07 17.24 -34.81
CA GLU A 204 -15.55 16.52 -35.99
C GLU A 204 -15.42 15.02 -35.71
N GLU A 205 -14.91 14.64 -34.53
CA GLU A 205 -14.80 13.22 -34.14
C GLU A 205 -16.18 12.56 -34.03
N LEU A 206 -17.18 13.28 -33.49
CA LEU A 206 -18.54 12.78 -33.37
C LEU A 206 -19.21 12.60 -34.74
N MET A 207 -18.99 13.54 -35.66
CA MET A 207 -19.54 13.45 -37.02
C MET A 207 -18.83 12.41 -37.91
N ALA A 208 -17.59 12.03 -37.57
CA ALA A 208 -16.83 11.03 -38.33
C ALA A 208 -17.33 9.59 -38.17
N LYS A 209 -18.19 9.32 -37.17
CA LYS A 209 -18.71 7.98 -36.87
C LYS A 209 -20.24 8.02 -36.73
N ASP A 210 -20.91 6.98 -37.19
CA ASP A 210 -22.33 6.81 -36.91
C ASP A 210 -22.56 6.56 -35.42
N LEU A 211 -23.68 7.07 -34.91
CA LEU A 211 -24.05 6.90 -33.51
C LEU A 211 -24.49 5.45 -33.24
N HIS A 212 -23.82 4.79 -32.30
CA HIS A 212 -24.15 3.43 -31.89
C HIS A 212 -25.40 3.39 -30.99
N PHE A 213 -26.57 3.13 -31.59
CA PHE A 213 -27.86 2.99 -30.88
C PHE A 213 -28.36 1.54 -30.71
N GLU A 214 -27.52 0.53 -30.98
CA GLU A 214 -27.93 -0.89 -31.11
C GLU A 214 -28.62 -1.51 -29.87
N GLY A 215 -28.59 -0.87 -28.69
CA GLY A 215 -29.28 -1.31 -27.47
C GLY A 215 -30.62 -0.63 -27.17
N ALA A 216 -30.99 0.44 -27.88
CA ALA A 216 -32.12 1.29 -27.50
C ALA A 216 -33.50 0.65 -27.72
N SER A 217 -33.61 -0.33 -28.63
CA SER A 217 -34.91 -0.89 -29.04
C SER A 217 -35.37 -2.11 -28.24
N ARG A 218 -34.56 -2.62 -27.29
CA ARG A 218 -34.86 -3.87 -26.57
C ARG A 218 -35.87 -3.69 -25.42
N ASN A 219 -36.03 -2.47 -24.90
CA ASN A 219 -36.93 -2.17 -23.76
C ASN A 219 -38.38 -1.84 -24.14
N LYS A 220 -38.76 -1.86 -25.43
CA LYS A 220 -40.13 -1.49 -25.86
C LYS A 220 -41.07 -2.67 -26.09
N LYS A 221 -40.61 -3.92 -25.92
CA LYS A 221 -41.40 -5.13 -26.22
C LYS A 221 -41.85 -5.93 -24.99
N GLU A 222 -41.54 -5.50 -23.77
CA GLU A 222 -41.91 -6.24 -22.54
C GLU A 222 -43.13 -5.68 -21.80
N ASP A 223 -43.71 -4.55 -22.26
CA ASP A 223 -44.84 -3.87 -21.60
C ASP A 223 -46.18 -3.97 -22.37
N ALA A 224 -46.42 -5.02 -23.15
CA ALA A 224 -47.70 -5.26 -23.86
C ALA A 224 -48.22 -6.68 -23.67
#